data_AF-A0A0R3RMQ9-F1
#
_entry.id   AF-A0A0R3RMQ9-F1
#
_cell.length_a   1.000
_cell.length_b   1.000
_cell.length_c   1.000
_cell.angle_alpha   90.00
_cell.angle_beta   90.00
_cell.angle_gamma   90.00
#
_symmetry.space_group_name_H-M   'P 1'
#
loop_
_entity.id
_entity.type
_entity.pdbx_description
1 polymer ?
#
loop_
_entity_poly.entity_id
_entity_poly.type
_entity_poly.pdbx_seq_one_letter_code
_entity_poly.pdbx_strand_id
1 'polypeptide(L)' 'MNGHLFKMNRSVTLYRRMACELCKKITDSAYCEGCKKAFCKDHWTRNKCTSNYGQNMIDELRQNLVELEYE' A
#
# COMPACT_ATOMS: atom_id res chain seq x y z
N MET A 1 -1.05 8.37 1.23
CA MET A 1 -0.54 7.00 1.51
C MET A 1 0.91 7.10 1.94
N ASN A 2 1.34 6.37 2.97
CA ASN A 2 2.74 6.36 3.45
C ASN A 2 3.72 5.62 2.49
N GLY A 3 3.48 5.69 1.17
CA GLY A 3 4.23 4.95 0.15
C GLY A 3 3.97 3.45 0.09
N HIS A 4 3.16 2.90 1.01
CA HIS A 4 2.80 1.49 0.98
C HIS A 4 1.76 1.21 -0.11
N LEU A 5 1.94 0.09 -0.82
CA LEU A 5 1.02 -0.40 -1.83
C LEU A 5 0.40 -1.73 -1.35
N PHE A 6 -0.81 -1.66 -0.82
CA PHE A 6 -1.53 -2.84 -0.34
C PHE A 6 -2.47 -3.39 -1.40
N LYS A 7 -2.69 -4.72 -1.38
CA LYS A 7 -3.81 -5.31 -2.12
C LYS A 7 -5.13 -4.74 -1.63
N MET A 8 -5.97 -4.33 -2.58
CA MET A 8 -7.31 -3.81 -2.31
C MET A 8 -8.37 -4.73 -2.90
N ASN A 9 -9.53 -4.78 -2.26
CA ASN A 9 -10.75 -5.37 -2.80
C ASN A 9 -11.90 -4.37 -2.61
N ARG A 10 -12.60 -4.00 -3.69
CA ARG A 10 -13.66 -2.97 -3.66
C ARG A 10 -13.23 -1.69 -2.92
N SER A 11 -12.03 -1.20 -3.23
CA SER A 11 -11.43 0.00 -2.62
C SER A 11 -11.10 -0.11 -1.11
N VAL A 12 -11.14 -1.31 -0.54
CA VAL A 12 -10.78 -1.55 0.87
C VAL A 12 -9.47 -2.34 0.93
N THR A 13 -8.53 -1.94 1.80
CA THR A 13 -7.31 -2.71 2.06
C THR A 13 -7.64 -4.10 2.57
N LEU A 14 -7.08 -5.13 1.92
CA LEU A 14 -7.30 -6.52 2.31
C LEU A 14 -6.38 -6.89 3.47
N TYR A 15 -6.98 -7.21 4.61
CA TYR A 15 -6.28 -7.77 5.77
C TYR A 15 -6.43 -9.29 5.82
N ARG A 16 -5.36 -9.97 6.25
CA ARG A 16 -5.34 -11.42 6.48
C ARG A 16 -4.58 -11.70 7.78
N ARG A 17 -4.91 -12.80 8.45
CA ARG A 17 -4.13 -13.32 9.58
C ARG A 17 -2.74 -13.74 9.12
N MET A 18 -1.73 -12.93 9.44
CA MET A 18 -0.32 -13.22 9.17
C MET A 18 0.57 -12.47 10.18
N ALA A 19 1.85 -12.84 10.23
CA ALA A 19 2.81 -12.15 11.10
C ALA A 19 3.04 -10.72 10.62
N CYS A 20 2.84 -9.74 11.51
CA CYS A 20 3.27 -8.37 11.24
C CYS A 20 4.78 -8.28 11.44
N GLU A 21 5.46 -7.66 10.47
CA GLU A 21 6.92 -7.57 10.42
C GLU A 21 7.53 -6.81 11.61
N LEU A 22 6.79 -5.86 12.18
CA LEU A 22 7.22 -5.06 13.34
C LEU A 22 6.67 -5.59 14.66
N CYS A 23 5.43 -6.09 14.71
CA CYS A 23 4.91 -6.70 15.94
C CYS A 23 5.62 -8.02 16.29
N LYS A 24 6.09 -8.75 15.27
CA LYS A 24 6.50 -10.17 15.37
C LYS A 24 5.42 -11.09 15.97
N LYS A 25 4.15 -10.71 15.79
CA LYS A 25 2.96 -11.45 16.25
C LYS A 25 2.01 -11.70 15.08
N ILE A 26 1.29 -12.81 15.12
CA ILE A 26 0.21 -13.11 14.17
C ILE A 26 -0.98 -12.21 14.49
N THR A 27 -1.38 -11.38 13.53
CA THR A 27 -2.47 -10.42 13.66
C THR A 27 -3.08 -10.16 12.28
N ASP A 28 -4.17 -9.40 12.21
CA ASP A 28 -4.69 -8.92 10.94
C ASP A 28 -3.72 -7.92 10.32
N SER A 29 -3.07 -8.34 9.25
CA SER A 29 -2.04 -7.57 8.56
C SER A 29 -2.34 -7.46 7.07
N ALA A 30 -1.92 -6.34 6.49
CA ALA A 30 -1.97 -6.10 5.05
C ALA A 30 -0.56 -6.28 4.47
N TYR A 31 -0.47 -6.96 3.32
CA TYR A 31 0.79 -7.18 2.62
C TYR A 31 1.08 -6.04 1.64
N CYS A 32 2.22 -5.38 1.83
CA CYS A 32 2.68 -4.32 0.94
C CYS A 32 3.47 -4.94 -0.22
N GLU A 33 3.01 -4.74 -1.45
CA GLU A 33 3.69 -5.20 -2.67
C GLU A 33 4.99 -4.46 -2.93
N GLY A 34 5.14 -3.22 -2.47
CA GLY A 34 6.34 -2.42 -2.69
C GLY A 34 7.53 -2.86 -1.85
N CYS A 35 7.37 -2.97 -0.53
CA CYS A 35 8.43 -3.37 0.38
C CYS A 35 8.40 -4.87 0.75
N LYS A 36 7.48 -5.64 0.15
CA LYS A 36 7.34 -7.10 0.31
C LYS A 36 7.20 -7.58 1.75
N LYS A 37 6.57 -6.76 2.60
CA LYS A 37 6.38 -6.99 4.05
C LYS A 37 4.93 -6.86 4.45
N ALA A 38 4.53 -7.56 5.50
CA ALA A 38 3.19 -7.51 6.08
C ALA A 38 3.15 -6.63 7.33
N PHE A 39 2.14 -5.78 7.46
CA PHE A 39 1.99 -4.89 8.60
C PHE A 39 0.55 -4.83 9.10
N CYS A 40 0.38 -4.79 10.42
CA CYS A 40 -0.91 -4.45 11.02
C CYS A 40 -1.24 -2.98 10.75
N LYS A 41 -2.51 -2.60 10.97
CA LYS A 41 -3.00 -1.24 10.70
C LYS A 41 -2.16 -0.15 11.37
N ASP A 42 -1.83 -0.34 12.64
CA ASP A 42 -1.06 0.64 13.40
C ASP A 42 0.34 0.84 12.80
N HIS A 43 1.03 -0.25 12.47
CA HIS A 43 2.40 -0.19 12.00
C HIS A 43 2.56 0.42 10.61
N TRP A 44 1.73 0.08 9.62
CA TRP A 44 1.87 0.76 8.33
C TRP A 44 1.39 2.21 8.35
N THR A 45 0.50 2.56 9.28
CA THR A 45 0.04 3.95 9.42
C THR A 45 1.12 4.85 10.04
N ARG A 46 1.97 4.31 10.91
CA ARG A 46 3.05 5.06 11.56
C ARG A 46 4.39 5.00 10.83
N ASN A 47 4.60 3.99 9.99
CA ASN A 47 5.86 3.76 9.29
C ASN A 47 5.74 4.07 7.80
N LYS A 48 6.82 4.57 7.22
CA LYS A 48 6.92 4.78 5.78
C LYS A 48 7.34 3.49 5.08
N CYS A 49 6.86 3.31 3.85
CA CYS A 49 7.34 2.24 2.99
C CYS A 49 8.83 2.44 2.68
N THR A 50 9.60 1.35 2.71
CA THR A 50 11.02 1.35 2.32
C THR A 50 11.23 1.30 0.81
N SER A 51 10.14 1.31 0.03
CA SER A 51 10.15 1.23 -1.42
C SER A 51 9.32 2.36 -1.98
N ASN A 52 9.84 3.01 -3.04
CA ASN A 52 9.13 4.05 -3.78
C ASN A 52 8.14 3.47 -4.80
N TYR A 53 7.98 2.14 -4.85
CA TYR A 53 7.13 1.47 -5.84
C TYR A 53 5.71 2.03 -5.92
N GLY A 54 5.07 2.28 -4.77
CA GLY A 54 3.72 2.86 -4.74
C GLY A 54 3.68 4.29 -5.29
N GLN A 55 4.74 5.07 -5.10
CA GLN A 55 4.85 6.43 -5.63
C GLN A 55 5.05 6.40 -7.15
N ASN A 56 5.97 5.56 -7.65
CA ASN A 56 6.22 5.40 -9.07
C ASN A 56 4.94 4.98 -9.83
N MET A 57 4.17 4.04 -9.28
CA MET A 57 2.90 3.61 -9.89
C MET A 57 1.87 4.74 -9.95
N ILE A 58 1.81 5.61 -8.93
CA ILE A 58 0.94 6.79 -8.95
C ILE A 58 1.40 7.78 -10.03
N ASP A 59 2.71 7.98 -10.16
CA ASP A 59 3.27 8.92 -11.14
C ASP A 59 3.09 8.40 -12.57
N GLU A 60 3.24 7.09 -12.80
CA GLU A 60 2.88 6.44 -14.07
C GLU A 60 1.39 6.63 -14.40
N LEU A 61 0.50 6.40 -13.42
CA LEU A 61 -0.94 6.61 -13.63
C LEU A 61 -1.25 8.06 -13.98
N ARG A 62 -0.58 9.03 -13.33
CA ARG A 62 -0.75 10.47 -13.60
C ARG A 62 -0.29 10.86 -14.99
N GLN A 63 0.84 10.32 -15.46
CA GLN A 63 1.33 10.57 -16.83
C GLN A 63 0.38 10.04 -17.91
N ASN A 64 -0.39 9.00 -17.58
CA ASN A 64 -1.35 8.39 -18.50
C ASN A 64 -2.78 8.91 -18.33
N LEU A 65 -3.02 9.89 -17.45
CA LEU A 65 -4.30 10.59 -17.40
C LEU A 65 -4.42 11.45 -18.67
N VAL A 66 -5.27 11.00 -19.60
CA VAL A 66 -5.74 11.85 -20.69
C VAL A 66 -6.63 12.92 -20.08
N GLU A 67 -6.17 14.17 -20.08
CA GLU A 67 -7.03 15.31 -19.79
C GLU A 67 -8.03 15.43 -20.95
N LEU A 68 -9.28 15.08 -20.69
CA LEU A 68 -10.37 15.36 -21.62
C LEU A 68 -10.71 16.84 -21.47
N GLU A 69 -10.23 17.67 -22.39
CA GLU A 69 -10.73 19.03 -22.55
C GLU A 69 -12.19 18.92 -23.04
N TYR A 70 -13.13 19.38 -22.21
CA TYR A 70 -14.50 19.62 -22.64
C TYR A 70 -14.55 21.03 -23.26
N GLU A 71 -14.73 21.10 -24.58
CA GLU A 71 -15.11 22.33 -25.31
C GLU A 71 -16.55 22.78 -24.97
#